data_AF-A0A427AD57-F1
#
_entry.id   AF-A0A427AD57-F1
#
_cell.length_a   1.000
_cell.length_b   1.000
_cell.length_c   1.000
_cell.angle_alpha   90.00
_cell.angle_beta   90.00
_cell.angle_gamma   90.00
#
_symmetry.space_group_name_H-M   'P 1'
#
loop_
_entity.id
_entity.type
_entity.pdbx_description
1 polymer ?
#
loop_
_entity_poly.entity_id
_entity_poly.type
_entity_poly.pdbx_seq_one_letter_code
_entity_poly.pdbx_strand_id
1 'polypeptide(L)'
;MATKFGLAGGIPERRVRPIWDAVDSRQYKAALKLATALLAKYPSSPYALALKALILERMGKPDEALSVCLEAKEELYSDNSLHIDELTLSTLQIVFQRLDHLDLASSCYEHAYAKYPNNLEIMIGLFNCYVRECSFVKQQQIAIKMYKLFSEERFLLWAVCSIELQVFDVFSSLFCPICFSCIFYVISSFLAVLMTC
;
A
#
# COMPACT_ATOMS: atom_id res chain seq x y z
N MET A 1 -14.49 1.44 2.39
CA MET A 1 -14.14 2.48 3.37
C MET A 1 -14.60 3.81 2.81
N ALA A 2 -15.45 4.54 3.52
CA ALA A 2 -15.99 5.82 3.04
C ALA A 2 -14.99 6.92 3.39
N THR A 3 -14.39 7.54 2.37
CA THR A 3 -13.59 8.76 2.56
C THR A 3 -14.48 9.83 3.20
N LYS A 4 -13.94 10.49 4.23
CA LYS A 4 -14.72 11.27 5.23
C LYS A 4 -15.32 12.58 4.72
N PHE A 5 -15.15 12.88 3.44
CA PHE A 5 -15.95 13.78 2.62
C PHE A 5 -16.01 13.10 1.25
N GLY A 6 -16.99 13.38 0.39
CA GLY A 6 -17.13 12.77 -0.95
C GLY A 6 -16.00 13.12 -1.94
N LEU A 7 -14.75 13.05 -1.48
CA LEU A 7 -13.48 13.28 -2.13
C LEU A 7 -12.66 11.99 -2.02
N ALA A 8 -11.98 11.64 -3.10
CA ALA A 8 -11.05 10.52 -3.22
C ALA A 8 -9.71 11.12 -3.69
N GLY A 9 -8.67 11.09 -2.85
CA GLY A 9 -7.39 11.73 -3.14
C GLY A 9 -7.48 13.24 -3.36
N GLY A 10 -8.39 13.92 -2.66
CA GLY A 10 -8.69 15.35 -2.84
C GLY A 10 -9.55 15.67 -4.08
N ILE A 11 -9.97 14.66 -4.85
CA ILE A 11 -10.80 14.82 -6.06
C ILE A 11 -12.25 14.43 -5.76
N PRO A 12 -13.29 15.16 -6.23
CA PRO A 12 -14.67 14.75 -6.05
C PRO A 12 -14.93 13.31 -6.52
N GLU A 13 -15.46 12.48 -5.63
CA GLU A 13 -15.72 11.05 -5.82
C GLU A 13 -16.53 10.77 -7.11
N ARG A 14 -17.50 11.63 -7.43
CA ARG A 14 -18.29 11.57 -8.68
C ARG A 14 -17.46 11.61 -9.96
N ARG A 15 -16.25 12.17 -9.93
CA ARG A 15 -15.32 12.22 -11.07
C ARG A 15 -14.44 10.98 -11.16
N VAL A 16 -14.22 10.31 -10.02
CA VAL A 16 -13.36 9.14 -9.89
C VAL A 16 -14.14 7.85 -10.16
N ARG A 17 -15.39 7.76 -9.70
CA ARG A 17 -16.25 6.58 -9.91
C ARG A 17 -16.33 6.09 -11.36
N PRO A 18 -16.56 6.95 -12.38
CA PRO A 18 -16.61 6.47 -13.76
C PRO A 18 -15.31 5.83 -14.25
N ILE A 19 -14.16 6.21 -13.65
CA ILE A 19 -12.87 5.59 -13.96
C ILE A 19 -12.83 4.18 -13.37
N TRP A 20 -13.21 4.01 -12.10
CA TRP A 20 -13.28 2.70 -11.45
C TRP A 20 -14.31 1.79 -12.12
N ASP A 21 -15.50 2.29 -12.46
CA ASP A 21 -16.52 1.52 -13.19
C ASP A 21 -15.98 0.98 -14.52
N ALA A 22 -15.19 1.80 -15.24
CA ALA A 22 -14.54 1.39 -16.48
C ALA A 22 -13.39 0.39 -16.26
N VAL A 23 -12.61 0.54 -15.17
CA VAL A 23 -11.56 -0.41 -14.78
C VAL A 23 -12.18 -1.77 -14.41
N ASP A 24 -13.23 -1.78 -13.60
CA ASP A 24 -13.93 -2.98 -13.14
C ASP A 24 -14.61 -3.71 -14.31
N SER A 25 -15.15 -2.95 -15.26
CA SER A 25 -15.69 -3.47 -16.53
C SER A 25 -14.61 -3.89 -17.54
N ARG A 26 -13.31 -3.79 -17.18
CA ARG A 26 -12.14 -4.07 -18.03
C ARG A 26 -12.07 -3.23 -19.32
N GLN A 27 -12.72 -2.08 -19.35
CA GLN A 27 -12.72 -1.14 -20.46
C GLN A 27 -11.53 -0.16 -20.35
N TYR A 28 -10.30 -0.69 -20.32
CA TYR A 28 -9.11 0.10 -19.96
C TYR A 28 -8.81 1.27 -20.90
N LYS A 29 -9.12 1.17 -22.20
CA LYS A 29 -8.96 2.30 -23.14
C LYS A 29 -9.89 3.46 -22.79
N ALA A 30 -11.13 3.16 -22.38
CA ALA A 30 -12.10 4.17 -21.94
C ALA A 30 -11.68 4.76 -20.59
N ALA A 31 -11.27 3.91 -19.64
CA ALA A 31 -10.74 4.32 -18.35
C ALA A 31 -9.54 5.27 -18.53
N LEU A 32 -8.62 4.96 -19.44
CA LEU A 32 -7.45 5.80 -19.71
C LEU A 32 -7.85 7.18 -20.25
N LYS A 33 -8.85 7.25 -21.13
CA LYS A 33 -9.38 8.53 -21.62
C LYS A 33 -10.01 9.36 -20.50
N LEU A 34 -10.71 8.72 -19.57
CA LEU A 34 -11.30 9.40 -18.42
C LEU A 34 -10.22 9.89 -17.44
N ALA A 35 -9.20 9.06 -17.17
CA ALA A 35 -8.07 9.42 -16.31
C ALA A 35 -7.22 10.56 -16.90
N THR A 36 -6.96 10.58 -18.21
CA THR A 36 -6.25 11.69 -18.86
C THR A 36 -7.06 12.99 -18.83
N ALA A 37 -8.38 12.90 -19.03
CA ALA A 37 -9.28 14.05 -18.88
C ALA A 37 -9.35 14.56 -17.43
N LEU A 38 -9.17 13.67 -16.44
CA LEU A 38 -9.08 14.04 -15.03
C LEU A 38 -7.78 14.78 -14.73
N LEU A 39 -6.65 14.27 -15.22
CA LEU A 39 -5.34 14.90 -15.08
C LEU A 39 -5.26 16.28 -15.73
N ALA A 40 -5.97 16.51 -16.84
CA ALA A 40 -6.05 17.86 -17.43
C ALA A 40 -6.67 18.90 -16.47
N LYS A 41 -7.48 18.48 -15.48
CA LYS A 41 -8.10 19.35 -14.48
C LYS A 41 -7.33 19.39 -13.16
N TYR A 42 -6.64 18.29 -12.85
CA TYR A 42 -5.88 18.10 -11.62
C TYR A 42 -4.48 17.57 -11.95
N PRO A 43 -3.62 18.38 -12.61
CA PRO A 43 -2.35 17.91 -13.17
C PRO A 43 -1.33 17.50 -12.10
N SER A 44 -1.36 18.14 -10.94
CA SER A 44 -0.50 17.84 -9.78
C SER A 44 -1.18 16.94 -8.75
N SER A 45 -2.23 16.20 -9.13
CA SER A 45 -2.86 15.26 -8.20
C SER A 45 -2.16 13.91 -8.24
N PRO A 46 -1.50 13.48 -7.15
CA PRO A 46 -0.83 12.19 -7.11
C PRO A 46 -1.82 11.03 -7.25
N TYR A 47 -3.07 11.22 -6.80
CA TYR A 47 -4.12 10.21 -6.95
C TYR A 47 -4.55 10.02 -8.41
N ALA A 48 -4.72 11.11 -9.16
CA ALA A 48 -5.05 11.00 -10.58
C ALA A 48 -3.92 10.33 -11.39
N LEU A 49 -2.66 10.60 -11.03
CA LEU A 49 -1.50 9.93 -11.62
C LEU A 49 -1.48 8.44 -11.25
N ALA A 50 -1.71 8.09 -9.98
CA ALA A 50 -1.79 6.70 -9.52
C ALA A 50 -2.88 5.90 -10.27
N LEU A 51 -4.05 6.49 -10.50
CA LEU A 51 -5.12 5.86 -11.30
C LEU A 51 -4.70 5.62 -12.75
N LYS A 52 -4.05 6.61 -13.38
CA LYS A 52 -3.51 6.45 -14.74
C LYS A 52 -2.48 5.33 -14.79
N ALA A 53 -1.56 5.27 -13.83
CA ALA A 53 -0.55 4.22 -13.74
C ALA A 53 -1.20 2.83 -13.57
N LEU A 54 -2.21 2.70 -12.70
CA LEU A 54 -2.97 1.46 -12.54
C LEU A 54 -3.60 1.01 -13.87
N ILE A 55 -4.23 1.91 -14.61
CA ILE A 55 -4.83 1.58 -15.90
C ILE A 55 -3.77 1.14 -16.91
N LEU A 56 -2.61 1.80 -16.97
CA LEU A 56 -1.51 1.46 -17.86
C LEU A 56 -0.91 0.08 -17.53
N GLU A 57 -0.76 -0.25 -16.25
CA GLU A 57 -0.34 -1.57 -15.80
C GLU A 57 -1.33 -2.64 -16.29
N ARG A 58 -2.64 -2.42 -16.09
CA ARG A 58 -3.69 -3.33 -16.57
C ARG A 58 -3.76 -3.46 -18.09
N MET A 59 -3.25 -2.48 -18.83
CA MET A 59 -3.12 -2.52 -20.29
C MET A 59 -1.87 -3.25 -20.78
N GLY A 60 -1.01 -3.72 -19.88
CA GLY A 60 0.25 -4.40 -20.24
C GLY A 60 1.36 -3.44 -20.66
N LYS A 61 1.35 -2.20 -20.14
CA LYS A 61 2.37 -1.17 -20.39
C LYS A 61 3.13 -0.85 -19.10
N PRO A 62 3.94 -1.79 -18.56
CA PRO A 62 4.58 -1.64 -17.26
C PRO A 62 5.56 -0.46 -17.20
N ASP A 63 6.32 -0.20 -18.27
CA ASP A 63 7.30 0.89 -18.30
C ASP A 63 6.63 2.27 -18.23
N GLU A 64 5.53 2.45 -18.96
CA GLU A 64 4.72 3.69 -18.90
C GLU A 64 3.98 3.81 -17.56
N ALA A 65 3.55 2.70 -16.96
CA ALA A 65 2.94 2.71 -15.64
C ALA A 65 3.95 3.13 -14.57
N LEU A 66 5.17 2.60 -14.64
CA LEU A 66 6.25 2.92 -13.72
C LEU A 66 6.64 4.39 -13.79
N SER A 67 6.80 4.95 -14.99
CA SER A 67 7.13 6.38 -15.13
C SER A 67 6.07 7.28 -14.50
N VAL A 68 4.79 6.99 -14.73
CA VAL A 68 3.68 7.74 -14.12
C VAL A 68 3.61 7.55 -12.60
N CYS A 69 3.93 6.36 -12.09
CA CYS A 69 4.04 6.10 -10.65
C CYS A 69 5.17 6.90 -9.99
N LEU A 70 6.31 7.04 -10.66
CA LEU A 70 7.42 7.87 -10.17
C LEU A 70 7.03 9.35 -10.16
N GLU A 71 6.37 9.85 -11.22
CA GLU A 71 5.80 11.20 -11.24
C GLU A 71 4.83 11.42 -10.06
N ALA A 72 3.93 10.47 -9.80
CA ALA A 72 3.01 10.53 -8.66
C ALA A 72 3.75 10.58 -7.31
N LYS A 73 4.86 9.84 -7.19
CA LYS A 73 5.71 9.82 -6.00
C LYS A 73 6.40 11.17 -5.78
N GLU A 74 6.95 11.78 -6.82
CA GLU A 74 7.56 13.12 -6.72
C GLU A 74 6.53 14.17 -6.28
N GLU A 75 5.32 14.14 -6.85
CA GLU A 75 4.23 15.03 -6.44
C GLU A 75 3.81 14.80 -4.97
N LEU A 76 3.79 13.55 -4.49
CA LEU A 76 3.55 13.22 -3.08
C LEU A 76 4.62 13.81 -2.15
N TYR A 77 5.88 13.81 -2.59
CA TYR A 77 7.02 14.26 -1.80
C TYR A 77 7.13 15.78 -1.77
N SER A 78 6.57 16.45 -2.77
CA SER A 78 6.50 17.91 -2.80
C SER A 78 5.86 18.48 -1.53
N ASP A 79 6.44 19.57 -1.00
CA ASP A 79 5.94 20.24 0.22
C ASP A 79 4.54 20.87 0.05
N ASN A 80 4.07 20.98 -1.19
CA ASN A 80 2.72 21.47 -1.53
C ASN A 80 1.63 20.40 -1.38
N SER A 81 2.00 19.14 -1.14
CA SER A 81 1.08 18.06 -0.82
C SER A 81 0.49 18.28 0.58
N LEU A 82 -0.57 19.09 0.64
CA LEU A 82 -1.30 19.45 1.88
C LEU A 82 -1.94 18.23 2.56
N HIS A 83 -2.06 17.10 1.86
CA HIS A 83 -2.68 15.89 2.38
C HIS A 83 -2.16 14.65 1.65
N ILE A 84 -1.61 13.71 2.41
CA ILE A 84 -1.33 12.35 1.93
C ILE A 84 -2.54 11.49 2.26
N ASP A 85 -3.30 11.11 1.23
CA ASP A 85 -4.50 10.29 1.39
C ASP A 85 -4.16 8.78 1.25
N GLU A 86 -4.80 7.97 2.11
CA GLU A 86 -4.68 6.51 2.13
C GLU A 86 -5.02 5.89 0.77
N LEU A 87 -6.06 6.43 0.10
CA LEU A 87 -6.49 5.93 -1.20
C LEU A 87 -5.41 6.08 -2.27
N THR A 88 -4.58 7.13 -2.16
CA THR A 88 -3.45 7.35 -3.06
C THR A 88 -2.35 6.35 -2.80
N LEU A 89 -1.97 6.17 -1.53
CA LEU A 89 -0.91 5.24 -1.13
C LEU A 89 -1.28 3.79 -1.46
N SER A 90 -2.50 3.36 -1.16
CA SER A 90 -2.99 2.02 -1.47
C SER A 90 -3.05 1.76 -2.98
N THR A 91 -3.48 2.74 -3.79
CA THR A 91 -3.49 2.60 -5.25
C THR A 91 -2.07 2.46 -5.79
N LEU A 92 -1.13 3.30 -5.35
CA LEU A 92 0.28 3.20 -5.75
C LEU A 92 0.90 1.86 -5.31
N GLN A 93 0.59 1.39 -4.11
CA GLN A 93 1.06 0.10 -3.60
C GLN A 93 0.61 -1.05 -4.50
N ILE A 94 -0.64 -1.06 -4.99
CA ILE A 94 -1.13 -2.08 -5.93
C ILE A 94 -0.28 -2.09 -7.19
N VAL A 95 0.00 -0.91 -7.77
CA VAL A 95 0.78 -0.80 -9.01
C VAL A 95 2.22 -1.22 -8.78
N PHE A 96 2.89 -0.69 -7.75
CA PHE A 96 4.28 -1.07 -7.42
C PHE A 96 4.43 -2.56 -7.14
N GLN A 97 3.46 -3.17 -6.45
CA GLN A 97 3.45 -4.62 -6.23
C GLN A 97 3.33 -5.41 -7.54
N ARG A 98 2.54 -4.93 -8.51
CA ARG A 98 2.41 -5.58 -9.82
C ARG A 98 3.67 -5.43 -10.68
N LEU A 99 4.44 -4.40 -10.44
CA LEU A 99 5.69 -4.10 -11.13
C LEU A 99 6.93 -4.65 -10.38
N ASP A 100 6.75 -5.47 -9.34
CA ASP A 100 7.84 -6.02 -8.51
C ASP A 100 8.76 -4.95 -7.85
N HIS A 101 8.24 -3.75 -7.63
CA HIS A 101 8.97 -2.64 -6.99
C HIS A 101 8.43 -2.35 -5.59
N LEU A 102 8.42 -3.37 -4.72
CA LEU A 102 7.91 -3.26 -3.34
C LEU A 102 8.60 -2.15 -2.54
N ASP A 103 9.91 -1.98 -2.72
CA ASP A 103 10.73 -0.94 -2.07
C ASP A 103 10.20 0.49 -2.33
N LEU A 104 9.60 0.73 -3.50
CA LEU A 104 9.03 2.04 -3.82
C LEU A 104 7.72 2.27 -3.05
N ALA A 105 6.93 1.22 -2.84
CA ALA A 105 5.70 1.30 -2.05
C ALA A 105 6.00 1.57 -0.57
N SER A 106 6.95 0.85 0.04
CA SER A 106 7.35 1.13 1.42
C SER A 106 7.90 2.54 1.57
N SER A 107 8.75 3.00 0.64
CA SER A 107 9.27 4.37 0.63
C SER A 107 8.16 5.43 0.68
N CYS A 108 7.08 5.24 -0.09
CA CYS A 108 5.91 6.15 -0.06
C CYS A 108 5.23 6.19 1.33
N TYR A 109 5.03 5.02 1.95
CA TYR A 109 4.45 4.96 3.29
C TYR A 109 5.39 5.46 4.39
N GLU A 110 6.71 5.25 4.27
CA GLU A 110 7.71 5.78 5.19
C GLU A 110 7.70 7.31 5.18
N HIS A 111 7.59 7.92 3.99
CA HIS A 111 7.43 9.37 3.86
C HIS A 111 6.11 9.87 4.48
N ALA A 112 5.01 9.17 4.21
CA ALA A 112 3.70 9.49 4.81
C ALA A 112 3.74 9.42 6.34
N TYR A 113 4.39 8.39 6.88
CA TYR A 113 4.58 8.19 8.31
C TYR A 113 5.46 9.27 8.94
N ALA A 114 6.50 9.73 8.25
CA ALA A 114 7.34 10.84 8.72
C ALA A 114 6.55 12.15 8.88
N LYS A 115 5.59 12.42 7.96
CA LYS A 115 4.70 13.59 8.05
C LYS A 115 3.59 13.42 9.09
N TYR A 116 3.03 12.22 9.23
CA TYR A 116 1.89 11.94 10.12
C TYR A 116 2.14 10.70 11.01
N PRO A 117 3.05 10.78 12.00
CA PRO A 117 3.53 9.61 12.75
C PRO A 117 2.50 8.98 13.69
N ASN A 118 1.39 9.68 13.98
CA ASN A 118 0.33 9.20 14.86
C ASN A 118 -0.92 8.75 14.09
N ASN A 119 -0.89 8.72 12.76
CA ASN A 119 -2.03 8.26 11.96
C ASN A 119 -2.02 6.73 11.85
N LEU A 120 -3.03 6.09 12.45
CA LEU A 120 -3.14 4.62 12.49
C LEU A 120 -3.20 3.99 11.09
N GLU A 121 -3.94 4.58 10.16
CA GLU A 121 -4.14 4.02 8.81
C GLU A 121 -2.79 3.96 8.05
N ILE A 122 -1.98 5.01 8.16
CA ILE A 122 -0.63 5.05 7.58
C ILE A 122 0.28 4.00 8.25
N MET A 123 0.19 3.84 9.57
CA MET A 123 0.98 2.83 10.29
C MET A 123 0.62 1.40 9.87
N ILE A 124 -0.67 1.11 9.69
CA ILE A 124 -1.16 -0.20 9.20
C ILE A 124 -0.68 -0.43 7.76
N GLY A 125 -0.81 0.57 6.88
CA GLY A 125 -0.32 0.48 5.50
C GLY A 125 1.19 0.23 5.43
N LEU A 126 1.97 0.93 6.27
CA LEU A 126 3.42 0.74 6.37
C LEU A 126 3.79 -0.66 6.89
N PHE A 127 3.08 -1.16 7.91
CA PHE A 127 3.24 -2.54 8.38
C PHE A 127 2.99 -3.54 7.24
N ASN A 128 1.91 -3.36 6.47
CA ASN A 128 1.59 -4.23 5.34
C ASN A 128 2.66 -4.20 4.23
N CYS A 129 3.26 -3.04 3.97
CA CYS A 129 4.43 -2.95 3.07
C CYS A 129 5.62 -3.78 3.61
N TYR A 130 5.96 -3.63 4.89
CA TYR A 130 7.05 -4.41 5.47
C TYR A 130 6.76 -5.91 5.53
N VAL A 131 5.49 -6.33 5.66
CA VAL A 131 5.06 -7.74 5.53
C VAL A 131 5.39 -8.27 4.14
N ARG A 132 5.08 -7.52 3.08
CA ARG A 132 5.36 -7.95 1.70
C ARG A 132 6.86 -7.97 1.36
N GLU A 133 7.65 -7.08 1.95
CA GLU A 133 9.11 -7.04 1.79
C GLU A 133 9.86 -8.04 2.67
N CYS A 134 9.16 -8.81 3.52
CA CYS A 134 9.77 -9.67 4.53
C CYS A 134 10.72 -8.91 5.49
N SER A 135 10.50 -7.61 5.69
CA SER A 135 11.30 -6.80 6.62
C SER A 135 10.83 -7.00 8.07
N PHE A 136 11.02 -8.20 8.61
CA PHE A 136 10.41 -8.62 9.87
C PHE A 136 10.83 -7.78 11.10
N VAL A 137 12.06 -7.24 11.09
CA VAL A 137 12.53 -6.31 12.13
C VAL A 137 11.73 -5.01 12.11
N LYS A 138 11.52 -4.43 10.91
CA LYS A 138 10.72 -3.21 10.76
C LYS A 138 9.24 -3.45 11.09
N GLN A 139 8.68 -4.61 10.71
CA GLN A 139 7.32 -5.03 11.09
C GLN A 139 7.14 -5.04 12.61
N GLN A 140 8.05 -5.68 13.35
CA GLN A 140 8.02 -5.71 14.81
C GLN A 140 8.06 -4.28 15.39
N GLN A 141 8.97 -3.45 14.91
CA GLN A 141 9.15 -2.08 15.42
C GLN A 141 7.89 -1.24 15.25
N ILE A 142 7.26 -1.26 14.07
CA ILE A 142 6.04 -0.48 13.83
C ILE A 142 4.85 -1.05 14.62
N ALA A 143 4.73 -2.37 14.75
CA ALA A 143 3.68 -3.02 15.53
C ALA A 143 3.76 -2.66 17.03
N ILE A 144 4.95 -2.68 17.63
CA ILE A 144 5.16 -2.24 19.01
C ILE A 144 4.81 -0.75 19.18
N LYS A 145 5.16 0.09 18.21
CA LYS A 145 4.78 1.52 18.23
C LYS A 145 3.26 1.69 18.18
N MET A 146 2.56 0.97 17.30
CA MET A 146 1.09 0.99 17.23
C MET A 146 0.46 0.56 18.56
N TYR A 147 0.96 -0.52 19.17
CA TYR A 147 0.50 -0.97 20.49
C TYR A 147 0.69 0.11 21.56
N LYS A 148 1.84 0.77 21.62
CA LYS A 148 2.10 1.84 22.59
C LYS A 148 1.18 3.05 22.43
N LEU A 149 0.79 3.39 21.20
CA LEU A 149 -0.04 4.55 20.90
C LEU A 149 -1.53 4.28 21.11
N PHE A 150 -2.02 3.13 20.66
CA PHE A 150 -3.46 2.82 20.62
C PHE A 150 -3.89 1.80 21.68
N SER A 151 -2.95 1.09 22.31
CA SER A 151 -3.19 0.09 23.36
C SER A 151 -4.12 -1.06 22.96
N GLU A 152 -4.25 -1.34 21.65
CA GLU A 152 -5.06 -2.46 21.16
C GLU A 152 -4.23 -3.75 21.09
N GLU A 153 -4.73 -4.82 21.72
CA GLU A 153 -4.04 -6.11 21.84
C GLU A 153 -3.65 -6.73 20.48
N ARG A 154 -4.41 -6.46 19.41
CA ARG A 154 -4.09 -6.94 18.06
C ARG A 154 -2.70 -6.50 17.59
N PHE A 155 -2.25 -5.30 17.95
CA PHE A 155 -0.93 -4.81 17.54
C PHE A 155 0.21 -5.49 18.31
N LEU A 156 -0.07 -5.92 19.54
CA LEU A 156 0.87 -6.75 20.30
C LEU A 156 1.02 -8.13 19.63
N LEU A 157 -0.08 -8.74 19.20
CA LEU A 157 -0.06 -10.00 18.44
C LEU A 157 0.74 -9.85 17.14
N TRP A 158 0.55 -8.76 16.41
CA TRP A 158 1.33 -8.49 15.20
C TRP A 158 2.83 -8.42 15.50
N ALA A 159 3.24 -7.79 16.61
CA ALA A 159 4.64 -7.74 17.02
C ALA A 159 5.20 -9.12 17.37
N VAL A 160 4.43 -9.96 18.08
CA VAL A 160 4.82 -11.34 18.42
C VAL A 160 5.02 -12.15 17.15
N CYS A 161 4.08 -12.11 16.21
CA CYS A 161 4.19 -12.82 14.94
C CYS A 161 5.40 -12.34 14.12
N SER A 162 5.70 -11.04 14.11
CA SER A 162 6.91 -10.53 13.45
C SER A 162 8.20 -11.06 14.08
N ILE A 163 8.25 -11.27 15.40
CA ILE A 163 9.41 -11.88 16.08
C ILE A 163 9.54 -13.35 15.68
N GLU A 164 8.44 -14.10 15.66
CA GLU A 164 8.44 -15.50 15.23
C GLU A 164 8.96 -15.65 13.79
N LEU A 165 8.56 -14.74 12.89
CA LEU A 165 9.02 -14.70 11.51
C LEU A 165 10.52 -14.36 11.39
N GLN A 166 11.05 -13.45 12.21
CA GLN A 166 12.52 -13.19 12.25
C GLN A 166 13.30 -14.44 12.62
N VAL A 167 12.84 -15.14 13.65
CA VAL A 167 13.46 -16.39 14.11
C VAL A 167 13.40 -17.42 12.99
N PHE A 168 12.26 -17.56 12.32
CA PHE A 168 12.12 -18.49 11.20
C PHE A 168 13.03 -18.17 10.03
N ASP A 169 13.19 -16.91 9.63
CA ASP A 169 14.06 -16.52 8.51
C ASP A 169 15.53 -16.95 8.77
N VAL A 170 16.00 -16.75 10.00
CA VAL A 170 17.31 -17.21 10.48
C VAL A 170 17.43 -18.74 10.49
N PHE A 171 16.35 -19.47 10.83
CA PHE A 171 16.38 -20.94 10.85
C PHE A 171 16.12 -21.57 9.48
N SER A 172 15.41 -20.92 8.56
CA SER A 172 15.18 -21.44 7.20
C SER A 172 16.45 -21.42 6.36
N SER A 173 17.33 -20.44 6.61
CA SER A 173 18.68 -20.40 6.06
C SER A 173 19.61 -21.47 6.65
N LEU A 174 19.24 -22.08 7.79
CA LEU A 174 19.88 -23.24 8.41
C LEU A 174 18.98 -24.50 8.32
N PHE A 175 18.79 -25.04 7.11
CA PHE A 175 18.22 -26.38 6.79
C PHE A 175 17.68 -27.22 7.98
N CYS A 176 16.36 -27.20 8.25
CA CYS A 176 15.69 -28.27 8.99
C CYS A 176 14.20 -28.48 8.58
N PRO A 177 13.83 -29.66 8.03
CA PRO A 177 12.45 -29.96 7.58
C PRO A 177 11.44 -30.21 8.71
N ILE A 178 11.88 -30.33 9.97
CA ILE A 178 10.99 -30.63 11.11
C ILE A 178 10.22 -29.38 11.56
N CYS A 179 10.76 -28.17 11.32
CA CYS A 179 10.06 -26.92 11.63
C CYS A 179 8.91 -26.60 10.67
N PHE A 180 8.85 -27.20 9.48
CA PHE A 180 7.92 -26.80 8.42
C PHE A 180 6.43 -27.04 8.75
N SER A 181 6.09 -28.05 9.57
CA SER A 181 4.69 -28.43 9.85
C SER A 181 4.02 -27.55 10.91
N CYS A 182 4.72 -27.20 12.00
CA CYS A 182 4.21 -26.22 12.98
C CYS A 182 4.06 -24.82 12.36
N ILE A 183 4.89 -24.51 11.37
CA ILE A 183 5.00 -23.20 10.76
C ILE A 183 3.93 -22.97 9.71
N PHE A 184 3.51 -23.99 8.96
CA PHE A 184 2.37 -23.89 8.07
C PHE A 184 1.08 -23.53 8.83
N TYR A 185 0.95 -23.99 10.07
CA TYR A 185 -0.22 -23.71 10.91
C TYR A 185 -0.24 -22.26 11.43
N VAL A 186 0.92 -21.73 11.85
CA VAL A 186 1.06 -20.34 12.32
C VAL A 186 0.95 -19.35 11.15
N ILE A 187 1.62 -19.63 10.02
CA ILE A 187 1.52 -18.82 8.81
C ILE A 187 0.10 -18.87 8.22
N SER A 188 -0.55 -20.04 8.20
CA SER A 188 -1.96 -20.17 7.77
C SER A 188 -2.91 -19.41 8.70
N SER A 189 -2.65 -19.41 10.02
CA SER A 189 -3.45 -18.66 10.99
C SER A 189 -3.20 -17.16 10.86
N PHE A 190 -1.96 -16.74 10.59
CA PHE A 190 -1.60 -15.35 10.36
C PHE A 190 -2.16 -14.81 9.04
N LEU A 191 -2.07 -15.56 7.94
CA LEU A 191 -2.73 -15.24 6.66
C LEU A 191 -4.24 -15.19 6.82
N ALA A 192 -4.85 -16.10 7.59
CA ALA A 192 -6.28 -16.03 7.88
C ALA A 192 -6.65 -14.76 8.65
N VAL A 193 -5.87 -14.37 9.66
CA VAL A 193 -6.10 -13.15 10.47
C VAL A 193 -5.84 -11.87 9.67
N LEU A 194 -4.80 -11.84 8.82
CA LEU A 194 -4.49 -10.70 7.93
C LEU A 194 -5.48 -10.55 6.78
N MET A 195 -6.10 -11.63 6.31
CA MET A 195 -7.13 -11.59 5.26
C MET A 195 -8.52 -11.22 5.78
N THR A 196 -8.74 -11.24 7.11
CA THR A 196 -10.02 -10.90 7.75
C THR A 196 -10.11 -9.46 8.30
N CYS A 197 -9.02 -8.70 8.28
CA CYS A 197 -8.99 -7.26 8.64
C CYS A 197 -8.87 -6.39 7.39
#